data_AF-A0AAU2UQM8-F1
#
_entry.id   AF-A0AAU2UQM8-F1
#
_cell.length_a   1.000
_cell.length_b   1.000
_cell.length_c   1.000
_cell.angle_alpha   90.00
_cell.angle_beta   90.00
_cell.angle_gamma   90.00
#
_symmetry.space_group_name_H-M   'P 1'
#
loop_
_entity.id
_entity.type
_entity.pdbx_description
1 polymer ?
#
loop_
_entity_poly.entity_id
_entity_poly.type
_entity_poly.pdbx_seq_one_letter_code
_entity_poly.pdbx_strand_id
1 'polypeptide(L)'
;MALVVVRHAERPELWDRIPERFAGVVPEYNLHGDINGDYWNRLFEDFPEFQFVLYDEEHEEIVGAGRSLPRAWDGTAADLGPGLDDSIARAFADRDAGRAPGALCALGIEVAEDHQGRGLSKVLLDTMSDTARRAGLGTVLVPVRPTWKDRYPLVPIERYAAWTRDDGAPFDPWIRTQVGAGGTVAAASDRSSRITGTVAEWESWTGFAFPEDGEYVFPGGLAPLRITRARDLGAYWEPGVWITHRVADGPGPA
;
A
#
# COMPACT_ATOMS: atom_id res chain seq x y z
N MET A 1 17.79 -11.90 -17.25
CA MET A 1 17.05 -10.84 -16.54
C MET A 1 18.04 -9.79 -16.11
N ALA A 2 18.09 -8.69 -16.85
CA ALA A 2 18.90 -7.53 -16.53
C ALA A 2 17.97 -6.51 -15.89
N LEU A 3 17.79 -6.62 -14.56
CA LEU A 3 16.88 -5.77 -13.83
C LEU A 3 17.50 -4.43 -13.48
N VAL A 4 16.81 -3.36 -13.84
CA VAL A 4 17.16 -1.98 -13.48
C VAL A 4 15.99 -1.29 -12.80
N VAL A 5 16.31 -0.38 -11.88
CA VAL A 5 15.31 0.51 -11.27
C VAL A 5 15.22 1.76 -12.13
N VAL A 6 14.01 2.10 -12.58
CA VAL A 6 13.75 3.30 -13.38
C VAL A 6 12.74 4.18 -12.66
N ARG A 7 13.08 5.43 -12.41
CA ARG A 7 12.17 6.40 -11.78
C ARG A 7 11.21 6.99 -12.80
N HIS A 8 10.02 7.37 -12.34
CA HIS A 8 9.08 8.13 -13.18
C HIS A 8 9.72 9.41 -13.73
N ALA A 9 10.54 10.11 -12.93
CA ALA A 9 11.29 11.30 -13.36
C ALA A 9 12.23 11.06 -14.57
N GLU A 10 12.64 9.81 -14.83
CA GLU A 10 13.61 9.47 -15.88
C GLU A 10 12.93 8.97 -17.17
N ARG A 11 11.90 8.14 -17.02
CA ARG A 11 11.16 7.49 -18.12
C ARG A 11 9.65 7.47 -17.79
N PRO A 12 8.96 8.63 -17.83
CA PRO A 12 7.55 8.72 -17.44
C PRO A 12 6.65 7.84 -18.32
N GLU A 13 7.00 7.63 -19.58
CA GLU A 13 6.21 6.83 -20.54
C GLU A 13 6.17 5.33 -20.20
N LEU A 14 7.03 4.83 -19.32
CA LEU A 14 6.90 3.46 -18.80
C LEU A 14 5.65 3.31 -17.90
N TRP A 15 5.18 4.40 -17.29
CA TRP A 15 4.05 4.35 -16.36
C TRP A 15 2.71 4.21 -17.07
N ASP A 16 2.62 4.61 -18.34
CA ASP A 16 1.44 4.39 -19.18
C ASP A 16 1.12 2.90 -19.34
N ARG A 17 2.13 2.02 -19.18
CA ARG A 17 1.98 0.56 -19.29
C ARG A 17 1.49 -0.11 -18.01
N ILE A 18 1.55 0.58 -16.86
CA ILE A 18 1.26 -0.03 -15.55
C ILE A 18 -0.20 -0.47 -15.39
N PRO A 19 -1.22 0.33 -15.74
CA PRO A 19 -2.61 -0.06 -15.53
C PRO A 19 -2.96 -1.42 -16.16
N GLU A 20 -2.46 -1.66 -17.38
CA GLU A 20 -2.63 -2.95 -18.06
C GLU A 20 -1.73 -4.04 -17.45
N ARG A 21 -0.45 -3.72 -17.15
CA ARG A 21 0.53 -4.70 -16.66
C ARG A 21 0.17 -5.31 -15.31
N PHE A 22 -0.47 -4.55 -14.43
CA PHE A 22 -0.82 -4.95 -13.07
C PHE A 22 -2.34 -5.12 -12.88
N ALA A 23 -3.11 -5.18 -13.97
CA ALA A 23 -4.53 -5.49 -13.92
C ALA A 23 -4.76 -6.83 -13.18
N GLY A 24 -5.65 -6.84 -12.19
CA GLY A 24 -5.97 -8.03 -11.41
C GLY A 24 -5.02 -8.36 -10.27
N VAL A 25 -3.92 -7.60 -10.06
CA VAL A 25 -3.00 -7.81 -8.93
C VAL A 25 -3.68 -7.49 -7.59
N VAL A 26 -4.56 -6.49 -7.57
CA VAL A 26 -5.43 -6.18 -6.43
C VAL A 26 -6.89 -6.43 -6.80
N PRO A 27 -7.76 -6.73 -5.82
CA PRO A 27 -9.20 -6.86 -6.08
C PRO A 27 -9.78 -5.58 -6.70
N GLU A 28 -10.73 -5.70 -7.63
CA GLU A 28 -11.32 -4.56 -8.34
C GLU A 28 -11.81 -3.47 -7.38
N TYR A 29 -12.51 -3.84 -6.30
CA TYR A 29 -13.04 -2.88 -5.32
C TYR A 29 -11.95 -1.98 -4.70
N ASN A 30 -10.69 -2.43 -4.59
CA ASN A 30 -9.57 -1.63 -4.05
C ASN A 30 -9.25 -0.40 -4.91
N LEU A 31 -9.63 -0.41 -6.19
CA LEU A 31 -9.36 0.68 -7.13
C LEU A 31 -10.32 1.87 -6.95
N HIS A 32 -11.36 1.72 -6.13
CA HIS A 32 -12.46 2.67 -5.96
C HIS A 32 -12.45 3.40 -4.62
N GLY A 33 -11.27 3.61 -4.02
CA GLY A 33 -11.14 4.32 -2.74
C GLY A 33 -11.65 5.77 -2.79
N ASP A 34 -12.25 6.24 -1.69
CA ASP A 34 -12.81 7.59 -1.53
C ASP A 34 -11.74 8.70 -1.51
N ILE A 35 -10.45 8.34 -1.49
CA ILE A 35 -9.34 9.29 -1.47
C ILE A 35 -9.43 10.22 -2.69
N ASN A 36 -9.04 11.48 -2.52
CA ASN A 36 -9.14 12.46 -3.61
C ASN A 36 -8.40 11.96 -4.86
N GLY A 37 -9.14 11.74 -5.95
CA GLY A 37 -8.59 11.24 -7.21
C GLY A 37 -7.46 12.11 -7.78
N ASP A 38 -7.49 13.41 -7.51
CA ASP A 38 -6.44 14.35 -7.96
C ASP A 38 -5.08 14.03 -7.32
N TYR A 39 -5.05 13.38 -6.15
CA TYR A 39 -3.79 12.97 -5.53
C TYR A 39 -3.01 11.97 -6.37
N TRP A 40 -3.66 11.13 -7.18
CA TRP A 40 -2.96 10.20 -8.06
C TRP A 40 -2.26 10.93 -9.21
N ASN A 41 -2.89 11.96 -9.78
CA ASN A 41 -2.26 12.82 -10.79
C ASN A 41 -1.11 13.61 -10.15
N ARG A 42 -1.37 14.25 -9.01
CA ARG A 42 -0.36 15.00 -8.27
C ARG A 42 0.80 14.13 -7.82
N LEU A 43 0.62 12.83 -7.57
CA LEU A 43 1.72 11.94 -7.16
C LEU A 43 2.87 11.95 -8.19
N PHE A 44 2.52 11.96 -9.47
CA PHE A 44 3.49 11.98 -10.58
C PHE A 44 4.06 13.36 -10.86
N GLU A 45 3.30 14.42 -10.59
CA GLU A 45 3.75 15.81 -10.77
C GLU A 45 4.62 16.30 -9.60
N ASP A 46 4.16 16.03 -8.38
CA ASP A 46 4.75 16.55 -7.15
C ASP A 46 5.85 15.66 -6.57
N PHE A 47 5.74 14.34 -6.78
CA PHE A 47 6.66 13.35 -6.21
C PHE A 47 7.23 12.35 -7.26
N PRO A 48 7.65 12.80 -8.47
CA PRO A 48 8.11 11.90 -9.53
C PRO A 48 9.35 11.08 -9.14
N GLU A 49 10.18 11.60 -8.24
CA GLU A 49 11.41 10.95 -7.75
C GLU A 49 11.14 9.76 -6.83
N PHE A 50 9.92 9.65 -6.29
CA PHE A 50 9.51 8.63 -5.33
C PHE A 50 8.69 7.50 -5.96
N GLN A 51 8.48 7.56 -7.28
CA GLN A 51 7.81 6.53 -8.05
C GLN A 51 8.86 5.80 -8.88
N PHE A 52 8.91 4.48 -8.80
CA PHE A 52 9.83 3.67 -9.59
C PHE A 52 9.20 2.39 -10.13
N VAL A 53 9.78 1.89 -11.22
CA VAL A 53 9.52 0.56 -11.77
C VAL A 53 10.79 -0.27 -11.72
N LEU A 54 10.63 -1.58 -11.55
CA LEU A 54 11.65 -2.58 -11.78
C LEU A 54 11.47 -3.08 -13.21
N TYR A 55 12.42 -2.75 -14.08
CA TYR A 55 12.37 -2.98 -15.52
C TYR A 55 13.39 -4.05 -15.92
N ASP A 56 12.97 -5.02 -16.72
CA ASP A 56 13.87 -5.98 -17.36
C ASP A 56 14.28 -5.44 -18.72
N GLU A 57 15.53 -4.97 -18.83
CA GLU A 57 16.06 -4.41 -20.08
C GLU A 57 16.18 -5.45 -21.19
N GLU A 58 16.36 -6.72 -20.82
CA GLU A 58 16.54 -7.81 -21.79
C GLU A 58 15.25 -8.13 -22.56
N HIS A 59 14.11 -8.06 -21.86
CA HIS A 59 12.78 -8.40 -22.40
C HIS A 59 11.87 -7.18 -22.58
N GLU A 60 12.39 -5.98 -22.29
CA GLU A 60 11.68 -4.69 -22.39
C GLU A 60 10.34 -4.64 -21.64
N GLU A 61 10.30 -5.22 -20.44
CA GLU A 61 9.09 -5.35 -19.64
C GLU A 61 9.23 -4.82 -18.21
N ILE A 62 8.10 -4.40 -17.64
CA ILE A 62 7.99 -4.03 -16.24
C ILE A 62 7.65 -5.28 -15.44
N VAL A 63 8.50 -5.63 -14.47
CA VAL A 63 8.31 -6.81 -13.61
C VAL A 63 7.83 -6.43 -12.20
N GLY A 64 7.94 -5.15 -11.84
CA GLY A 64 7.42 -4.64 -10.58
C GLY A 64 7.33 -3.12 -10.56
N ALA A 65 6.54 -2.58 -9.63
CA ALA A 65 6.37 -1.14 -9.44
C ALA A 65 6.34 -0.81 -7.94
N GLY A 66 6.80 0.40 -7.60
CA GLY A 66 6.76 0.94 -6.26
C GLY A 66 6.26 2.37 -6.28
N ARG A 67 5.26 2.65 -5.43
CA ARG A 67 4.72 4.00 -5.22
C ARG A 67 4.93 4.43 -3.78
N SER A 68 5.41 5.65 -3.60
CA SER A 68 5.66 6.21 -2.28
C SER A 68 5.60 7.73 -2.29
N LEU A 69 5.44 8.34 -1.13
CA LEU A 69 5.52 9.79 -1.00
C LEU A 69 6.15 10.17 0.35
N PRO A 70 6.86 11.29 0.44
CA PRO A 70 7.39 11.78 1.71
C PRO A 70 6.27 12.49 2.50
N ARG A 71 6.27 12.34 3.82
CA ARG A 71 5.37 13.09 4.72
C ARG A 71 6.06 13.46 6.03
N ALA A 72 5.53 14.46 6.72
CA ALA A 72 5.95 14.73 8.09
C ALA A 72 5.56 13.54 8.98
N TRP A 73 6.49 13.19 9.86
CA TRP A 73 6.29 12.16 10.88
C TRP A 73 7.18 12.44 12.09
N ASP A 74 6.61 12.37 13.29
CA ASP A 74 7.33 12.68 14.55
C ASP A 74 8.07 11.47 15.17
N GLY A 75 7.99 10.30 14.55
CA GLY A 75 8.61 9.07 15.03
C GLY A 75 7.72 8.21 15.92
N THR A 76 6.50 8.64 16.23
CA THR A 76 5.60 7.93 17.13
C THR A 76 4.56 7.09 16.38
N ALA A 77 4.07 6.04 17.06
CA ALA A 77 2.96 5.23 16.54
C ALA A 77 1.65 6.03 16.44
N ALA A 78 1.44 7.01 17.33
CA ALA A 78 0.26 7.87 17.32
C ALA A 78 0.20 8.71 16.04
N ASP A 79 1.35 9.22 15.59
CA ASP A 79 1.43 10.07 14.41
C ASP A 79 1.33 9.31 13.08
N LEU A 80 1.36 7.97 13.10
CA LEU A 80 1.05 7.17 11.90
C LEU A 80 -0.37 7.45 11.39
N GLY A 81 -1.28 7.79 12.30
CA GLY A 81 -2.66 8.10 11.96
C GLY A 81 -3.48 6.86 11.55
N PRO A 82 -4.72 7.07 11.08
CA PRO A 82 -5.67 6.01 10.80
C PRO A 82 -5.33 5.20 9.55
N GLY A 83 -4.33 5.55 8.74
CA GLY A 83 -3.87 4.66 7.67
C GLY A 83 -3.51 5.38 6.38
N LEU A 84 -3.67 4.65 5.28
CA LEU A 84 -3.19 5.05 3.96
C LEU A 84 -3.86 6.34 3.46
N ASP A 85 -5.18 6.44 3.51
CA ASP A 85 -5.91 7.60 2.98
C ASP A 85 -5.51 8.90 3.70
N ASP A 86 -5.44 8.85 5.03
CA ASP A 86 -4.98 9.98 5.84
C ASP A 86 -3.51 10.31 5.58
N SER A 87 -2.65 9.30 5.40
CA SER A 87 -1.24 9.52 5.09
C SER A 87 -1.03 10.20 3.75
N ILE A 88 -1.81 9.83 2.72
CA ILE A 88 -1.79 10.48 1.41
C ILE A 88 -2.24 11.95 1.56
N ALA A 89 -3.39 12.19 2.19
CA ALA A 89 -3.92 13.55 2.37
C ALA A 89 -2.95 14.43 3.16
N ARG A 90 -2.34 13.91 4.23
CA ARG A 90 -1.33 14.61 5.04
C ARG A 90 -0.08 14.92 4.24
N ALA A 91 0.42 14.00 3.43
CA ALA A 91 1.60 14.22 2.60
C ALA A 91 1.43 15.43 1.66
N PHE A 92 0.28 15.51 0.98
CA PHE A 92 -0.02 16.66 0.13
C PHE A 92 -0.21 17.94 0.94
N ALA A 93 -0.91 17.90 2.08
CA ALA A 93 -1.05 19.05 2.95
C ALA A 93 0.30 19.53 3.54
N ASP A 94 1.22 18.61 3.83
CA ASP A 94 2.58 18.90 4.29
C ASP A 94 3.38 19.61 3.21
N ARG A 95 3.33 19.09 1.97
CA ARG A 95 3.97 19.71 0.82
C ARG A 95 3.42 21.11 0.55
N ASP A 96 2.10 21.26 0.49
CA ASP A 96 1.45 22.54 0.20
C ASP A 96 1.77 23.60 1.27
N ALA A 97 2.05 23.16 2.50
CA ALA A 97 2.49 24.00 3.61
C ALA A 97 4.02 24.16 3.73
N GLY A 98 4.81 23.56 2.83
CA GLY A 98 6.28 23.59 2.87
C GLY A 98 6.90 22.91 4.10
N ARG A 99 6.21 21.94 4.71
CA ARG A 99 6.72 21.19 5.87
C ARG A 99 7.78 20.18 5.43
N ALA A 100 8.87 20.12 6.18
CA ALA A 100 9.92 19.14 5.93
C ALA A 100 9.43 17.71 6.24
N PRO A 101 9.66 16.74 5.35
CA PRO A 101 9.27 15.36 5.60
C PRO A 101 10.16 14.70 6.66
N GLY A 102 9.56 13.79 7.44
CA GLY A 102 10.25 12.99 8.47
C GLY A 102 10.40 11.51 8.08
N ALA A 103 9.58 11.02 7.15
CA ALA A 103 9.62 9.65 6.66
C ALA A 103 9.11 9.54 5.23
N LEU A 104 9.45 8.42 4.58
CA LEU A 104 8.84 8.00 3.32
C LEU A 104 7.67 7.07 3.62
N CYS A 105 6.47 7.35 3.12
CA CYS A 105 5.34 6.43 3.23
C CYS A 105 5.16 5.66 1.92
N ALA A 106 5.20 4.33 2.00
CA ALA A 106 4.81 3.46 0.91
C ALA A 106 3.32 3.57 0.65
N LEU A 107 2.92 3.61 -0.61
CA LEU A 107 1.52 3.52 -1.04
C LEU A 107 1.21 2.12 -1.60
N GLY A 108 2.21 1.47 -2.18
CA GLY A 108 2.10 0.11 -2.67
C GLY A 108 3.37 -0.34 -3.37
N ILE A 109 3.57 -1.66 -3.37
CA ILE A 109 4.48 -2.32 -4.29
C ILE A 109 3.69 -3.41 -5.02
N GLU A 110 3.98 -3.58 -6.30
CA GLU A 110 3.29 -4.53 -7.15
C GLU A 110 4.33 -5.37 -7.87
N VAL A 111 4.08 -6.68 -7.96
CA VAL A 111 4.89 -7.61 -8.74
C VAL A 111 3.99 -8.21 -9.79
N ALA A 112 4.45 -8.17 -11.04
CA ALA A 112 3.79 -8.76 -12.18
C ALA A 112 3.43 -10.23 -11.91
N GLU A 113 2.21 -10.65 -12.26
CA GLU A 113 1.67 -11.97 -11.90
C GLU A 113 2.58 -13.14 -12.31
N ASP A 114 3.10 -13.10 -13.53
CA ASP A 114 4.04 -14.06 -14.13
C ASP A 114 5.45 -14.05 -13.52
N HIS A 115 5.74 -13.06 -12.68
CA HIS A 115 7.01 -12.89 -11.95
C HIS A 115 6.88 -13.04 -10.42
N GLN A 116 5.69 -13.36 -9.91
CA GLN A 116 5.48 -13.63 -8.49
C GLN A 116 6.25 -14.88 -8.02
N GLY A 117 6.54 -14.94 -6.72
CA GLY A 117 7.29 -16.05 -6.11
C GLY A 117 8.80 -16.05 -6.39
N ARG A 118 9.32 -15.07 -7.14
CA ARG A 118 10.76 -14.96 -7.50
C ARG A 118 11.58 -14.06 -6.57
N GLY A 119 11.01 -13.65 -5.43
CA GLY A 119 11.68 -12.79 -4.45
C GLY A 119 11.73 -11.29 -4.82
N LEU A 120 11.05 -10.86 -5.89
CA LEU A 120 11.07 -9.47 -6.36
C LEU A 120 10.48 -8.47 -5.35
N SER A 121 9.56 -8.89 -4.48
CA SER A 121 9.03 -8.03 -3.40
C SER A 121 10.14 -7.53 -2.48
N LYS A 122 11.17 -8.34 -2.22
CA LYS A 122 12.32 -7.91 -1.42
C LYS A 122 13.13 -6.84 -2.16
N VAL A 123 13.37 -7.02 -3.46
CA VAL A 123 14.07 -6.04 -4.31
C VAL A 123 13.33 -4.71 -4.32
N LEU A 124 11.99 -4.72 -4.42
CA LEU A 124 11.17 -3.51 -4.38
C LEU A 124 11.23 -2.82 -3.00
N LEU A 125 11.23 -3.57 -1.90
CA LEU A 125 11.38 -3.02 -0.54
C LEU A 125 12.77 -2.41 -0.30
N ASP A 126 13.82 -3.09 -0.76
CA ASP A 126 15.20 -2.59 -0.70
C ASP A 126 15.32 -1.30 -1.53
N THR A 127 14.73 -1.28 -2.73
CA THR A 127 14.68 -0.09 -3.60
C THR A 127 13.97 1.08 -2.93
N MET A 128 12.86 0.82 -2.22
CA MET A 128 12.14 1.86 -1.50
C MET A 128 12.95 2.43 -0.32
N SER A 129 13.70 1.56 0.37
CA SER A 129 14.63 1.98 1.42
C SER A 129 15.78 2.84 0.87
N ASP A 130 16.29 2.49 -0.32
CA ASP A 130 17.30 3.28 -1.01
C ASP A 130 16.76 4.65 -1.47
N THR A 131 15.51 4.69 -1.94
CA THR A 131 14.81 5.95 -2.27
C THR A 131 14.69 6.85 -1.05
N ALA A 132 14.27 6.31 0.11
CA ALA A 132 14.23 7.05 1.36
C ALA A 132 15.62 7.57 1.76
N ARG A 133 16.66 6.72 1.65
CA ARG A 133 18.05 7.11 1.96
C ARG A 133 18.53 8.28 1.10
N ARG A 134 18.30 8.23 -0.22
CA ARG A 134 18.69 9.32 -1.14
C ARG A 134 17.96 10.63 -0.83
N ALA A 135 16.75 10.55 -0.30
CA ALA A 135 15.97 11.71 0.15
C ALA A 135 16.33 12.18 1.57
N GLY A 136 17.32 11.56 2.24
CA GLY A 136 17.69 11.90 3.62
C GLY A 136 16.67 11.47 4.68
N LEU A 137 15.79 10.53 4.35
CA LEU A 137 14.73 10.04 5.23
C LEU A 137 15.17 8.75 5.93
N GLY A 138 15.21 8.77 7.27
CA GLY A 138 15.69 7.64 8.08
C GLY A 138 14.66 6.53 8.33
N THR A 139 13.43 6.66 7.82
CA THR A 139 12.37 5.67 8.05
C THR A 139 11.45 5.54 6.82
N VAL A 140 11.06 4.30 6.51
CA VAL A 140 9.94 3.98 5.62
C VAL A 140 8.74 3.50 6.43
N LEU A 141 7.58 4.12 6.22
CA LEU A 141 6.30 3.72 6.78
C LEU A 141 5.58 2.86 5.73
N VAL A 142 5.13 1.66 6.11
CA VAL A 142 4.49 0.72 5.20
C VAL A 142 3.10 0.37 5.74
N PRO A 143 2.02 0.89 5.13
CA PRO A 143 0.66 0.45 5.42
C PRO A 143 0.43 -0.88 4.71
N VAL A 144 0.49 -1.97 5.47
CA VAL A 144 0.35 -3.33 4.94
C VAL A 144 -1.11 -3.74 4.90
N ARG A 145 -1.58 -4.14 3.72
CA ARG A 145 -2.76 -4.98 3.52
C ARG A 145 -2.37 -6.45 3.76
N PRO A 146 -2.76 -7.10 4.87
CA PRO A 146 -2.30 -8.47 5.15
C PRO A 146 -2.91 -9.49 4.20
N THR A 147 -2.12 -10.48 3.76
CA THR A 147 -2.49 -11.40 2.69
C THR A 147 -3.56 -12.42 3.09
N TRP A 148 -3.61 -12.87 4.35
CA TRP A 148 -4.56 -13.89 4.80
C TRP A 148 -5.71 -13.34 5.63
N LYS A 149 -5.81 -12.01 5.77
CA LYS A 149 -6.82 -11.38 6.62
C LYS A 149 -8.25 -11.59 6.09
N ASP A 150 -8.40 -11.80 4.78
CA ASP A 150 -9.66 -12.14 4.10
C ASP A 150 -10.26 -13.47 4.57
N ARG A 151 -9.43 -14.39 5.08
CA ARG A 151 -9.85 -15.66 5.70
C ARG A 151 -10.41 -15.47 7.11
N TYR A 152 -10.15 -14.32 7.73
CA TYR A 152 -10.54 -13.99 9.10
C TYR A 152 -11.19 -12.59 9.18
N PRO A 153 -12.20 -12.28 8.35
CA PRO A 153 -12.68 -10.91 8.16
C PRO A 153 -13.37 -10.35 9.41
N LEU A 154 -13.98 -11.21 10.23
CA LEU A 154 -14.63 -10.84 11.49
C LEU A 154 -13.67 -10.59 12.66
N VAL A 155 -12.37 -10.88 12.48
CA VAL A 155 -11.36 -10.66 13.52
C VAL A 155 -10.88 -9.21 13.46
N PRO A 156 -10.90 -8.44 14.57
CA PRO A 156 -10.31 -7.10 14.60
C PRO A 156 -8.85 -7.13 14.17
N ILE A 157 -8.44 -6.15 13.37
CA ILE A 157 -7.11 -6.15 12.74
C ILE A 157 -5.97 -6.15 13.76
N GLU A 158 -6.13 -5.47 14.89
CA GLU A 158 -5.16 -5.43 15.99
C GLU A 158 -4.91 -6.83 16.53
N ARG A 159 -5.99 -7.59 16.79
CA ARG A 159 -5.88 -8.97 17.26
C ARG A 159 -5.27 -9.89 16.21
N TYR A 160 -5.63 -9.70 14.93
CA TYR A 160 -5.06 -10.48 13.83
C TYR A 160 -3.55 -10.23 13.67
N ALA A 161 -3.12 -8.97 13.69
CA ALA A 161 -1.71 -8.58 13.53
C ALA A 161 -0.81 -9.15 14.63
N ALA A 162 -1.38 -9.40 15.82
CA ALA A 162 -0.68 -10.01 16.95
C ALA A 162 -0.57 -11.55 16.88
N TRP A 163 -1.22 -12.21 15.92
CA TRP A 163 -1.13 -13.66 15.79
C TRP A 163 0.26 -14.09 15.33
N THR A 164 0.79 -15.14 15.97
CA THR A 164 2.10 -15.71 15.66
C THR A 164 1.97 -17.21 15.37
N ARG A 165 2.98 -17.75 14.68
CA ARG A 165 3.19 -19.19 14.54
C ARG A 165 3.90 -19.74 15.79
N ASP A 166 4.07 -21.06 15.87
CA ASP A 166 4.80 -21.73 16.95
C ASP A 166 6.27 -21.31 17.06
N ASP A 167 6.86 -20.85 15.95
CA ASP A 167 8.24 -20.31 15.89
C ASP A 167 8.34 -18.83 16.33
N GLY A 168 7.21 -18.21 16.73
CA GLY A 168 7.13 -16.81 17.16
C GLY A 168 7.07 -15.80 16.01
N ALA A 169 7.20 -16.21 14.76
CA ALA A 169 7.07 -15.29 13.62
C ALA A 169 5.61 -14.88 13.38
N PRO A 170 5.33 -13.70 12.78
CA PRO A 170 3.97 -13.29 12.45
C PRO A 170 3.23 -14.35 11.63
N PHE A 171 1.94 -14.54 11.95
CA PHE A 171 1.07 -15.51 11.30
C PHE A 171 0.86 -15.20 9.81
N ASP A 172 0.53 -13.95 9.50
CA ASP A 172 0.32 -13.48 8.12
C ASP A 172 1.64 -13.51 7.32
N PRO A 173 1.65 -14.08 6.10
CA PRO A 173 2.87 -14.23 5.32
C PRO A 173 3.48 -12.91 4.90
N TRP A 174 2.67 -11.88 4.62
CA TRP A 174 3.20 -10.60 4.17
C TRP A 174 3.73 -9.78 5.34
N ILE A 175 3.04 -9.76 6.48
CA ILE A 175 3.59 -9.20 7.72
C ILE A 175 4.91 -9.90 8.09
N ARG A 176 4.96 -11.24 7.98
CA ARG A 176 6.18 -12.01 8.26
C ARG A 176 7.33 -11.68 7.31
N THR A 177 7.07 -11.50 6.02
CA THR A 177 8.10 -11.06 5.06
C THR A 177 8.66 -9.69 5.42
N GLN A 178 7.80 -8.75 5.78
CA GLN A 178 8.19 -7.41 6.20
C GLN A 178 9.03 -7.42 7.49
N VAL A 179 8.60 -8.17 8.51
CA VAL A 179 9.36 -8.32 9.75
C VAL A 179 10.69 -9.05 9.52
N GLY A 180 10.70 -10.10 8.70
CA GLY A 180 11.92 -10.81 8.31
C GLY A 180 12.91 -9.96 7.52
N ALA A 181 12.44 -8.88 6.87
CA ALA A 181 13.26 -7.87 6.21
C ALA A 181 13.75 -6.75 7.16
N GLY A 182 13.50 -6.86 8.46
CA GLY A 182 13.90 -5.86 9.47
C GLY A 182 12.81 -4.85 9.85
N GLY A 183 11.59 -5.04 9.34
CA GLY A 183 10.44 -4.21 9.68
C GLY A 183 9.94 -4.46 11.10
N THR A 184 9.39 -3.42 11.73
CA THR A 184 8.74 -3.49 13.04
C THR A 184 7.25 -3.18 12.90
N VAL A 185 6.38 -4.09 13.37
CA VAL A 185 4.94 -3.81 13.45
C VAL A 185 4.73 -2.69 14.47
N ALA A 186 4.25 -1.54 14.00
CA ALA A 186 4.16 -0.31 14.79
C ALA A 186 2.74 -0.02 15.27
N ALA A 187 1.73 -0.31 14.45
CA ALA A 187 0.32 -0.12 14.80
C ALA A 187 -0.58 -0.96 13.88
N ALA A 188 -1.83 -1.16 14.29
CA ALA A 188 -2.90 -1.66 13.43
C ALA A 188 -3.94 -0.57 13.25
N SER A 189 -4.61 -0.55 12.09
CA SER A 189 -5.72 0.36 11.82
C SER A 189 -6.91 -0.35 11.21
N ASP A 190 -8.09 -0.13 11.80
CA ASP A 190 -9.37 -0.60 11.29
C ASP A 190 -9.93 0.27 10.15
N ARG A 191 -9.37 1.48 9.94
CA ARG A 191 -9.89 2.50 9.02
C ARG A 191 -8.78 3.06 8.12
N SER A 192 -8.08 2.17 7.43
CA SER A 192 -6.92 2.57 6.61
C SER A 192 -7.32 3.21 5.28
N SER A 193 -8.22 2.54 4.55
CA SER A 193 -8.73 3.06 3.29
C SER A 193 -10.24 2.93 3.23
N ARG A 194 -10.91 4.01 2.87
CA ARG A 194 -12.37 4.06 2.77
C ARG A 194 -12.79 3.80 1.35
N ILE A 195 -13.82 2.97 1.19
CA ILE A 195 -14.38 2.66 -0.12
C ILE A 195 -15.89 2.76 0.03
N THR A 196 -16.52 3.63 -0.76
CA THR A 196 -17.96 3.78 -0.85
C THR A 196 -18.44 3.67 -2.28
N GLY A 197 -19.68 3.23 -2.44
CA GLY A 197 -20.33 3.08 -3.73
C GLY A 197 -21.79 2.72 -3.55
N THR A 198 -22.54 2.78 -4.64
CA THR A 198 -23.90 2.24 -4.72
C THR A 198 -23.90 0.73 -4.54
N VAL A 199 -25.06 0.15 -4.24
CA VAL A 199 -25.13 -1.31 -4.08
C VAL A 199 -24.79 -2.00 -5.41
N ALA A 200 -25.24 -1.44 -6.54
CA ALA A 200 -24.95 -1.99 -7.87
C ALA A 200 -23.44 -1.94 -8.22
N GLU A 201 -22.74 -0.87 -7.83
CA GLU A 201 -21.29 -0.77 -8.00
C GLU A 201 -20.57 -1.86 -7.20
N TRP A 202 -20.93 -2.04 -5.92
CA TRP A 202 -20.37 -3.12 -5.10
C TRP A 202 -20.65 -4.52 -5.67
N GLU A 203 -21.85 -4.77 -6.18
CA GLU A 203 -22.19 -6.02 -6.86
C GLU A 203 -21.33 -6.24 -8.11
N SER A 204 -21.05 -5.17 -8.87
CA SER A 204 -20.16 -5.19 -10.04
C SER A 204 -18.70 -5.47 -9.65
N TRP A 205 -18.16 -4.77 -8.65
CA TRP A 205 -16.77 -4.90 -8.22
C TRP A 205 -16.45 -6.25 -7.58
N THR A 206 -17.42 -6.86 -6.91
CA THR A 206 -17.21 -8.09 -6.13
C THR A 206 -17.77 -9.34 -6.81
N GLY A 207 -18.67 -9.19 -7.80
CA GLY A 207 -19.47 -10.28 -8.35
C GLY A 207 -20.41 -10.93 -7.32
N PHE A 208 -20.69 -10.26 -6.20
CA PHE A 208 -21.46 -10.78 -5.07
C PHE A 208 -22.74 -9.98 -4.88
N ALA A 209 -23.88 -10.65 -4.72
CA ALA A 209 -25.18 -9.98 -4.54
C ALA A 209 -25.38 -9.52 -3.09
N PHE A 210 -25.98 -8.35 -2.89
CA PHE A 210 -26.24 -7.77 -1.57
C PHE A 210 -27.74 -7.51 -1.37
N PRO A 211 -28.58 -8.55 -1.17
CA PRO A 211 -30.03 -8.46 -1.24
C PRO A 211 -30.67 -7.58 -0.16
N GLU A 212 -30.10 -7.53 1.05
CA GLU A 212 -30.68 -6.88 2.23
C GLU A 212 -29.71 -5.89 2.91
N ASP A 213 -30.24 -5.03 3.78
CA ASP A 213 -29.43 -4.18 4.69
C ASP A 213 -28.65 -5.05 5.68
N GLY A 214 -27.38 -4.72 5.94
CA GLY A 214 -26.58 -5.49 6.90
C GLY A 214 -25.08 -5.43 6.68
N GLU A 215 -24.36 -6.28 7.41
CA GLU A 215 -22.92 -6.48 7.25
C GLU A 215 -22.68 -7.76 6.45
N TYR A 216 -21.87 -7.65 5.40
CA TYR A 216 -21.51 -8.75 4.54
C TYR A 216 -20.01 -9.01 4.60
N VAL A 217 -19.67 -10.29 4.73
CA VAL A 217 -18.36 -10.80 4.34
C VAL A 217 -18.43 -11.14 2.86
N PHE A 218 -17.47 -10.64 2.09
CA PHE A 218 -17.42 -10.84 0.65
C PHE A 218 -16.02 -11.32 0.23
N PRO A 219 -15.89 -11.97 -0.95
CA PRO A 219 -14.60 -12.46 -1.43
C PRO A 219 -13.53 -11.36 -1.49
N GLY A 220 -12.38 -11.61 -0.88
CA GLY A 220 -11.25 -10.68 -0.83
C GLY A 220 -11.35 -9.57 0.21
N GLY A 221 -12.52 -9.32 0.81
CA GLY A 221 -12.71 -8.31 1.84
C GLY A 221 -12.04 -8.67 3.16
N LEU A 222 -11.30 -7.73 3.75
CA LEU A 222 -10.55 -7.94 5.00
C LEU A 222 -11.37 -7.62 6.25
N ALA A 223 -12.53 -7.00 6.09
CA ALA A 223 -13.50 -6.64 7.13
C ALA A 223 -14.93 -6.71 6.55
N PRO A 224 -15.98 -6.62 7.37
CA PRO A 224 -17.34 -6.55 6.86
C PRO A 224 -17.62 -5.26 6.07
N LEU A 225 -18.31 -5.40 4.93
CA LEU A 225 -18.93 -4.30 4.18
C LEU A 225 -20.33 -4.02 4.75
N ARG A 226 -20.64 -2.76 5.03
CA ARG A 226 -21.98 -2.34 5.47
C ARG A 226 -22.81 -1.93 4.25
N ILE A 227 -23.91 -2.64 4.02
CA ILE A 227 -24.91 -2.32 2.99
C ILE A 227 -26.12 -1.64 3.64
N THR A 228 -26.56 -0.53 3.05
CA THR A 228 -27.79 0.21 3.38
C THR A 228 -28.55 0.53 2.09
N ARG A 229 -29.41 -0.39 1.66
CA ARG A 229 -30.22 -0.31 0.43
C ARG A 229 -31.18 0.87 0.43
N ALA A 230 -31.75 1.22 1.59
CA ALA A 230 -32.61 2.40 1.71
C ALA A 230 -31.90 3.72 1.29
N ARG A 231 -30.56 3.73 1.32
CA ARG A 231 -29.72 4.86 0.89
C ARG A 231 -28.92 4.57 -0.38
N ASP A 232 -29.12 3.40 -0.99
CA ASP A 232 -28.29 2.85 -2.06
C ASP A 232 -26.79 3.02 -1.79
N LEU A 233 -26.33 2.53 -0.64
CA LEU A 233 -24.96 2.73 -0.17
C LEU A 233 -24.34 1.43 0.35
N GLY A 234 -23.17 1.10 -0.18
CA GLY A 234 -22.19 0.22 0.46
C GLY A 234 -21.02 1.05 0.99
N ALA A 235 -20.66 0.82 2.25
CA ALA A 235 -19.54 1.48 2.92
C ALA A 235 -18.61 0.46 3.57
N TYR A 236 -17.35 0.50 3.19
CA TYR A 236 -16.30 -0.40 3.64
C TYR A 236 -15.08 0.39 4.09
N TRP A 237 -14.43 -0.13 5.13
CA TRP A 237 -13.10 0.28 5.54
C TRP A 237 -12.17 -0.90 5.37
N GLU A 238 -11.14 -0.73 4.55
CA GLU A 238 -10.04 -1.66 4.49
C GLU A 238 -9.15 -1.46 5.73
N PRO A 239 -8.99 -2.48 6.59
CA PRO A 239 -8.02 -2.43 7.66
C PRO A 239 -6.60 -2.62 7.13
N GLY A 240 -5.62 -2.12 7.88
CA GLY A 240 -4.20 -2.26 7.57
C GLY A 240 -3.33 -2.41 8.81
N VAL A 241 -2.07 -2.77 8.61
CA VAL A 241 -1.04 -2.87 9.65
C VAL A 241 0.10 -1.97 9.27
N TRP A 242 0.45 -1.03 10.14
CA TRP A 242 1.63 -0.20 9.96
C TRP A 242 2.88 -0.98 10.33
N ILE A 243 3.82 -1.05 9.39
CA ILE A 243 5.17 -1.55 9.63
C ILE A 243 6.15 -0.43 9.34
N THR A 244 7.12 -0.21 10.23
CA THR A 244 8.20 0.76 10.03
C THR A 244 9.50 0.04 9.72
N HIS A 245 10.25 0.59 8.77
CA HIS A 245 11.60 0.16 8.44
C HIS A 245 12.58 1.28 8.71
N ARG A 246 13.59 1.02 9.54
CA ARG A 246 14.68 1.97 9.75
C ARG A 246 15.62 1.87 8.55
N VAL A 247 15.86 3.00 7.92
CA VAL A 247 16.83 3.11 6.83
C VAL A 247 18.18 3.34 7.50
N ALA A 248 19.05 2.34 7.48
CA ALA A 248 20.41 2.51 7.98
C ALA A 248 21.11 3.60 7.17
N ASP A 249 21.85 4.47 7.85
CA ASP A 249 22.75 5.42 7.20
C ASP A 249 23.75 4.60 6.37
N GLY A 250 23.71 4.80 5.05
CA GLY A 250 24.83 4.38 4.20
C GLY A 250 26.03 5.26 4.51
N PRO A 251 27.27 4.85 4.17
CA PRO A 251 28.40 5.76 4.26
C PRO A 251 28.03 7.02 3.47
N GLY A 252 28.10 8.18 4.13
CA GLY A 252 27.80 9.47 3.51
C GLY A 252 28.60 9.64 2.21
N PRO A 253 28.12 10.48 1.27
CA PRO A 253 28.81 10.68 0.00
C PRO A 253 30.29 11.02 0.27
N ALA A 254 31.17 10.20 -0.29
CA ALA A 254 32.60 10.43 -0.30
C ALA A 254 32.97 11.63 -1.18
#